data_AF-A0A259SSZ7-F1
#
_entry.id   AF-A0A259SSZ7-F1
#
_cell.length_a   1.000
_cell.length_b   1.000
_cell.length_c   1.000
_cell.angle_alpha   90.00
_cell.angle_beta   90.00
_cell.angle_gamma   90.00
#
_symmetry.space_group_name_H-M   'P 1'
#
loop_
_entity.id
_entity.type
_entity.pdbx_description
1 polymer ?
#
loop_
_entity_poly.entity_id
_entity_poly.type
_entity_poly.pdbx_seq_one_letter_code
_entity_poly.pdbx_strand_id
1 'polypeptide(L)'
;MTSLISAEIAVGAITQNVDGLHLAAGSARVVELHGTMRTVLCLRCGQSFSRDAVAAQIEERNAWLDVPDEVLLGPDGDVRPETTEGFLLPVCTVCTGALKP
;
A
#
# COMPACT_ATOMS: atom_id res chain seq x y z
N MET A 1 -13.95 -9.40 -14.60
CA MET A 1 -13.97 -7.97 -14.93
C MET A 1 -13.20 -7.67 -16.21
N THR A 2 -11.90 -8.00 -16.30
CA THR A 2 -11.06 -7.75 -17.50
C THR A 2 -11.72 -8.19 -18.81
N SER A 3 -12.23 -9.44 -18.87
CA SER A 3 -12.91 -9.96 -20.07
C SER A 3 -14.14 -9.15 -20.51
N LEU A 4 -14.92 -8.61 -19.57
CA LEU A 4 -16.10 -7.79 -19.90
C LEU A 4 -15.70 -6.42 -20.47
N ILE A 5 -14.60 -5.85 -19.98
CA ILE A 5 -14.07 -4.58 -20.46
C ILE A 5 -13.48 -4.77 -21.87
N SER A 6 -12.70 -5.83 -22.09
CA SER A 6 -12.13 -6.15 -23.40
C SER A 6 -13.19 -6.52 -24.44
N ALA A 7 -14.31 -7.13 -24.01
CA ALA A 7 -15.45 -7.44 -24.87
C ALA A 7 -16.42 -6.25 -25.06
N GLU A 8 -16.07 -5.05 -24.55
CA GLU A 8 -16.88 -3.82 -24.61
C GLU A 8 -18.29 -3.93 -23.99
N ILE A 9 -18.53 -4.96 -23.17
CA ILE A 9 -19.75 -5.14 -22.39
C ILE A 9 -19.76 -4.16 -21.19
N ALA A 10 -18.57 -3.79 -20.71
CA ALA A 10 -18.36 -2.76 -19.70
C ALA A 10 -17.32 -1.74 -20.18
N VAL A 11 -17.49 -0.47 -19.83
CA VAL A 11 -16.55 0.59 -20.24
C VAL A 11 -15.35 0.75 -19.30
N GLY A 12 -15.41 0.21 -18.08
CA GLY A 12 -14.36 0.28 -17.06
C GLY A 12 -14.82 -0.30 -15.71
N ALA A 13 -13.95 -0.23 -14.70
CA ALA A 13 -14.21 -0.64 -13.32
C ALA A 13 -13.92 0.49 -12.35
N ILE A 14 -14.79 0.68 -11.36
CA ILE A 14 -14.53 1.53 -10.19
C ILE A 14 -14.39 0.57 -9.01
N THR A 15 -13.28 0.64 -8.29
CA THR A 15 -13.00 -0.25 -7.16
C THR A 15 -12.75 0.55 -5.88
N GLN A 16 -13.26 0.02 -4.77
CA GLN A 16 -12.96 0.49 -3.42
C GLN A 16 -11.77 -0.25 -2.81
N ASN A 17 -11.30 -1.33 -3.47
CA ASN A 17 -10.14 -2.06 -3.02
C ASN A 17 -8.86 -1.26 -3.30
N VAL A 18 -7.88 -1.42 -2.42
CA VAL A 18 -6.58 -0.75 -2.51
C VAL A 18 -5.44 -1.74 -2.88
N ASP A 19 -5.79 -3.00 -3.10
CA ASP A 19 -4.90 -4.15 -3.40
C ASP A 19 -4.26 -4.10 -4.80
N GLY A 20 -4.79 -3.29 -5.72
CA GLY A 20 -4.31 -3.20 -7.10
C GLY A 20 -4.57 -4.42 -7.98
N LEU A 21 -5.36 -5.41 -7.53
CA LEU A 21 -5.56 -6.68 -8.23
C LEU A 21 -6.25 -6.51 -9.60
N HIS A 22 -7.09 -5.48 -9.77
CA HIS A 22 -7.69 -5.18 -11.07
C HIS A 22 -6.63 -4.84 -12.12
N LEU A 23 -5.65 -4.02 -11.75
CA LEU A 23 -4.55 -3.63 -12.64
C LEU A 23 -3.62 -4.83 -12.88
N ALA A 24 -3.33 -5.63 -11.84
CA ALA A 24 -2.53 -6.85 -11.97
C ALA A 24 -3.18 -7.87 -12.91
N ALA A 25 -4.51 -7.96 -12.89
CA ALA A 25 -5.32 -8.78 -13.80
C ALA A 25 -5.51 -8.17 -15.20
N GLY A 26 -4.79 -7.09 -15.53
CA GLY A 26 -4.78 -6.46 -16.85
C GLY A 26 -6.00 -5.59 -17.17
N SER A 27 -6.82 -5.21 -16.19
CA SER A 27 -7.89 -4.23 -16.43
C SER A 27 -7.28 -2.85 -16.69
N ALA A 28 -7.44 -2.33 -17.91
CA ALA A 28 -6.80 -1.06 -18.31
C ALA A 28 -7.60 0.20 -17.93
N ARG A 29 -8.90 0.07 -17.63
CA ARG A 29 -9.80 1.19 -17.31
C ARG A 29 -10.33 1.04 -15.89
N VAL A 30 -9.50 1.37 -14.90
CA VAL A 30 -9.79 1.21 -13.48
C VAL A 30 -9.66 2.56 -12.76
N VAL A 31 -10.65 2.90 -11.94
CA VAL A 31 -10.58 4.00 -10.96
C VAL A 31 -10.50 3.40 -9.56
N GLU A 32 -9.38 3.62 -8.87
CA GLU A 32 -9.16 3.21 -7.48
C GLU A 32 -9.67 4.32 -6.53
N LEU A 33 -10.90 4.19 -6.04
CA LEU A 33 -11.60 5.25 -5.30
C LEU A 33 -10.91 5.63 -3.98
N HIS A 34 -10.34 4.64 -3.29
CA HIS A 34 -9.62 4.82 -2.03
C HIS A 34 -8.10 4.97 -2.22
N GLY A 35 -7.63 5.15 -3.46
CA GLY A 35 -6.22 5.16 -3.79
C GLY A 35 -5.62 3.75 -3.84
N THR A 36 -4.32 3.64 -3.56
CA THR A 36 -3.57 2.40 -3.75
C THR A 36 -2.57 2.17 -2.62
N MET A 37 -2.38 0.92 -2.20
CA MET A 37 -1.35 0.57 -1.21
C MET A 37 0.07 0.54 -1.79
N ARG A 38 0.24 0.75 -3.10
CA ARG A 38 1.54 0.62 -3.78
C ARG A 38 2.46 1.83 -3.57
N THR A 39 1.95 2.91 -3.02
CA THR A 39 2.65 4.19 -2.96
C THR A 39 2.53 4.78 -1.55
N VAL A 40 3.53 5.57 -1.16
CA VAL A 40 3.56 6.29 0.11
C VAL A 40 3.94 7.74 -0.19
N LEU A 41 3.18 8.68 0.35
CA LEU A 41 3.33 10.12 0.12
C LEU A 41 3.89 10.82 1.37
N CYS A 42 4.82 11.75 1.18
CA CYS A 42 5.16 12.70 2.23
C CYS A 42 4.08 13.79 2.36
N LEU A 43 3.50 13.93 3.55
CA LEU A 43 2.48 14.94 3.82
C LEU A 43 3.01 16.38 3.86
N ARG A 44 4.34 16.56 3.85
CA ARG A 44 5.00 17.87 3.87
C ARG A 44 5.41 18.35 2.49
N CYS A 45 6.18 17.54 1.74
CA CYS A 45 6.73 17.95 0.44
C CYS A 45 6.04 17.31 -0.76
N GLY A 46 5.10 16.39 -0.55
CA GLY A 46 4.41 15.68 -1.63
C GLY A 46 5.26 14.66 -2.38
N GLN A 47 6.49 14.39 -1.92
CA GLN A 47 7.32 13.35 -2.54
C GLN A 47 6.65 11.99 -2.42
N SER A 48 6.68 11.24 -3.51
CA SER A 48 6.10 9.90 -3.63
C SER A 48 7.19 8.83 -3.60
N PHE A 49 6.94 7.76 -2.86
CA PHE A 49 7.83 6.61 -2.71
C PHE A 49 7.07 5.32 -3.01
N SER A 50 7.76 4.30 -3.52
CA SER A 50 7.15 2.97 -3.58
C SER A 50 6.94 2.41 -2.18
N ARG A 51 5.86 1.66 -2.00
CA ARG A 51 5.56 0.99 -0.73
C ARG A 51 6.67 0.03 -0.30
N ASP A 52 7.30 -0.67 -1.25
CA ASP A 52 8.40 -1.60 -0.98
C ASP A 52 9.64 -0.89 -0.45
N ALA A 53 9.97 0.29 -0.97
CA ALA A 53 11.11 1.07 -0.49
C ALA A 53 10.90 1.62 0.94
N VAL A 54 9.65 1.89 1.31
CA VAL A 54 9.30 2.28 2.69
C VAL A 54 9.26 1.04 3.60
N ALA A 55 8.79 -0.11 3.10
CA ALA A 55 8.81 -1.37 3.84
C ALA A 55 10.23 -1.80 4.22
N ALA A 56 11.17 -1.77 3.27
CA ALA A 56 12.57 -2.09 3.54
C ALA A 56 13.19 -1.18 4.63
N GLN A 57 12.84 0.12 4.66
CA GLN A 57 13.28 1.03 5.73
C GLN A 57 12.66 0.68 7.09
N ILE A 58 11.41 0.23 7.11
CA ILE A 58 10.74 -0.22 8.34
C ILE A 58 11.45 -1.47 8.86
N GLU A 59 11.71 -2.45 8.01
CA GLU A 59 12.41 -3.69 8.38
C GLU A 59 13.81 -3.40 8.93
N GLU A 60 14.59 -2.56 8.26
CA GLU A 60 15.94 -2.20 8.70
C GLU A 60 15.94 -1.52 10.09
N ARG A 61 15.04 -0.54 10.29
CA ARG A 61 14.95 0.21 11.56
C ARG A 61 14.36 -0.62 12.69
N ASN A 62 13.58 -1.65 12.36
CA ASN A 62 12.89 -2.48 13.33
C ASN A 62 13.37 -3.94 13.26
N ALA A 63 14.66 -4.16 12.95
CA ALA A 63 15.26 -5.50 12.89
C ALA A 63 15.21 -6.29 14.21
N TRP A 64 14.78 -5.64 15.29
CA TRP A 64 14.52 -6.25 16.59
C TRP A 64 13.15 -6.93 16.69
N LEU A 65 12.23 -6.67 15.75
CA LEU A 65 10.92 -7.31 15.70
C LEU A 65 11.07 -8.76 15.21
N ASP A 66 10.54 -9.68 15.99
CA ASP A 66 10.32 -11.06 15.57
C ASP A 66 8.91 -11.17 14.99
N VAL A 67 8.81 -11.48 13.70
CA VAL A 67 7.53 -11.55 12.98
C VAL A 67 7.19 -13.02 12.76
N PRO A 68 6.06 -13.52 13.28
CA PRO A 68 5.67 -14.91 13.09
C PRO A 68 5.36 -15.21 11.63
N ASP A 69 5.59 -16.47 11.21
CA ASP A 69 5.40 -16.93 9.82
C ASP A 69 3.95 -16.82 9.34
N GLU A 70 2.98 -16.93 10.25
CA GLU A 70 1.56 -16.82 9.96
C GLU A 70 0.92 -15.65 10.71
N VAL A 71 0.44 -14.67 9.94
CA VAL A 71 -0.30 -13.52 10.47
C VAL A 71 -1.62 -13.37 9.74
N LEU A 72 -2.70 -13.21 10.49
CA LEU A 72 -4.01 -12.90 9.93
C LEU A 72 -4.02 -11.43 9.45
N LEU A 73 -4.13 -11.26 8.14
CA LEU A 73 -4.22 -9.95 7.49
C LEU A 73 -5.67 -9.48 7.36
N GLY A 74 -5.90 -8.19 7.57
CA GLY A 74 -7.15 -7.53 7.24
C GLY A 74 -7.27 -7.15 5.76
N PRO A 75 -8.40 -6.54 5.37
CA PRO A 75 -8.73 -6.24 3.97
C PRO A 75 -7.75 -5.31 3.24
N ASP A 76 -7.08 -4.43 3.96
CA ASP A 76 -6.04 -3.51 3.48
C ASP A 76 -4.63 -3.95 3.93
N GLY A 77 -4.47 -5.23 4.27
CA GLY A 77 -3.19 -5.79 4.70
C GLY A 77 -2.73 -5.32 6.09
N ASP A 78 -3.62 -4.74 6.89
CA ASP A 78 -3.35 -4.41 8.29
C ASP A 78 -3.33 -5.66 9.19
N VAL A 79 -2.74 -5.51 10.37
CA VAL A 79 -2.70 -6.52 11.42
C VAL A 79 -2.97 -5.83 12.76
N ARG A 80 -3.41 -6.58 13.77
CA ARG A 80 -3.59 -6.08 15.13
C ARG A 80 -2.43 -6.51 16.02
N PRO A 81 -1.37 -5.69 16.17
CA PRO A 81 -0.28 -6.05 17.06
C PRO A 81 -0.73 -5.93 18.52
N GLU A 82 -0.12 -6.73 19.39
CA GLU A 82 -0.36 -6.64 20.85
C GLU A 82 0.18 -5.32 21.43
N THR A 83 1.26 -4.79 20.83
CA THR A 83 1.87 -3.51 21.20
C THR A 83 2.52 -2.83 19.99
N THR A 84 2.59 -1.51 20.03
CA THR A 84 3.33 -0.68 19.07
C THR A 84 4.50 0.07 19.71
N GLU A 85 4.82 -0.24 20.97
CA GLU A 85 5.93 0.41 21.68
C GLU A 85 7.27 0.11 21.01
N GLY A 86 8.14 1.12 20.94
CA GLY A 86 9.46 1.00 20.34
C GLY A 86 9.47 0.96 18.81
N PHE A 87 8.32 0.92 18.14
CA PHE A 87 8.25 0.91 16.67
C PHE A 87 8.77 2.23 16.09
N LEU A 88 9.79 2.12 15.22
CA LEU A 88 10.44 3.25 14.59
C LEU A 88 9.84 3.50 13.21
N LEU A 89 9.05 4.58 13.12
CA LEU A 89 8.47 5.04 11.86
C LEU A 89 9.54 5.70 10.97
N PRO A 90 9.60 5.37 9.67
CA PRO A 90 10.47 6.08 8.74
C PRO A 90 9.95 7.50 8.50
N VAL A 91 10.87 8.40 8.16
CA VAL A 91 10.58 9.77 7.76
C VAL A 91 10.93 9.99 6.30
N CYS A 92 10.37 11.02 5.68
CA CYS A 92 10.71 11.39 4.31
C CYS A 92 12.22 11.64 4.18
N THR A 93 12.87 10.93 3.26
CA THR A 93 14.32 11.07 2.97
C THR A 93 14.69 12.42 2.33
N VAL A 94 13.69 13.22 1.91
CA VAL A 94 13.89 14.54 1.31
C VAL A 94 13.73 15.67 2.33
N CYS A 95 12.74 15.60 3.23
CA CYS A 95 12.37 16.73 4.09
C CYS A 95 12.05 16.37 5.55
N THR A 96 12.31 15.12 5.94
CA THR A 96 12.03 14.52 7.25
C THR A 96 10.57 14.60 7.73
N GLY A 97 9.63 14.93 6.83
CA GLY A 97 8.21 14.97 7.11
C GLY A 97 7.59 13.58 7.25
N ALA A 98 6.39 13.53 7.83
CA ALA A 98 5.61 12.31 7.99
C ALA A 98 5.24 11.69 6.63
N LEU A 99 5.29 10.36 6.58
CA LEU A 99 4.90 9.55 5.43
C LEU A 99 3.52 8.94 5.68
N LYS A 100 2.68 8.92 4.64
CA LYS A 100 1.34 8.31 4.66
C LYS A 100 1.21 7.39 3.44
N PRO A 101 0.82 6.11 3.63
CA PRO A 101 0.35 5.26 2.52
C PRO A 101 -0.81 5.95 1.79
#